data_AF-A0A0F9CVG0-F1
#
_entry.id   AF-A0A0F9CVG0-F1
#
_cell.length_a   1.000
_cell.length_b   1.000
_cell.length_c   1.000
_cell.angle_alpha   90.00
_cell.angle_beta   90.00
_cell.angle_gamma   90.00
#
_symmetry.space_group_name_H-M   'P 1'
#
loop_
_entity.id
_entity.type
_entity.pdbx_description
1 polymer ?
#
loop_
_entity_poly.entity_id
_entity_poly.type
_entity_poly.pdbx_seq_one_letter_code
_entity_poly.pdbx_strand_id
1 'polypeptide(L)'
;MTTLTEHQPPLTGLELKEQGIASVSRHRWVDDARMEAERFCRGTGFVTSDDVHFIMDVDYPPHPNCVGAIFADKRFMATGERVRSTRPEAHGREIRVW
;
A
#
# COMPACT_ATOMS: atom_id res chain seq x y z
N MET A 1 38.17 14.69 -23.72
CA MET A 1 36.97 13.90 -23.39
C MET A 1 36.13 14.72 -22.44
N THR A 2 35.05 15.34 -22.93
CA THR A 2 34.15 16.16 -22.13
C THR A 2 33.06 15.24 -21.60
N THR A 3 33.05 14.97 -20.30
CA THR A 3 31.96 14.25 -19.64
C THR A 3 30.72 15.15 -19.65
N LEU A 4 29.75 14.82 -20.51
CA LEU A 4 28.41 15.38 -20.45
C LEU A 4 27.75 14.80 -19.20
N THR A 5 27.60 15.63 -18.17
CA THR A 5 26.80 15.29 -17.00
C THR A 5 25.33 15.28 -17.45
N GLU A 6 24.77 14.10 -17.69
CA GLU A 6 23.33 13.95 -17.97
C GLU A 6 22.54 14.47 -16.78
N HIS A 7 21.80 15.57 -16.99
CA HIS A 7 20.90 16.11 -16.00
C HIS A 7 19.60 15.30 -16.06
N GLN A 8 19.46 14.27 -15.20
CA GLN A 8 18.19 13.59 -15.07
C GLN A 8 17.15 14.55 -14.47
N PRO A 9 15.95 14.66 -15.06
CA PRO A 9 14.88 15.44 -14.47
C PRO A 9 14.48 14.88 -13.10
N PRO A 10 13.93 15.71 -12.21
CA PRO A 10 13.47 15.25 -10.90
C PRO A 10 12.35 14.22 -11.08
N LEU A 11 12.34 13.23 -10.20
CA LEU A 11 11.28 12.22 -10.16
C LEU A 11 9.92 12.87 -9.90
N THR A 12 8.91 12.37 -10.60
CA THR A 12 7.51 12.72 -10.37
C THR A 12 7.03 12.16 -9.03
N GLY A 13 5.92 12.72 -8.51
CA GLY A 13 5.30 12.20 -7.30
C GLY A 13 4.84 10.74 -7.41
N LEU A 14 4.51 10.28 -8.62
CA LEU A 14 4.17 8.88 -8.88
C LEU A 14 5.39 7.97 -8.76
N GLU A 15 6.50 8.35 -9.38
CA GLU A 15 7.76 7.59 -9.30
C GLU A 15 8.29 7.53 -7.86
N LEU A 16 8.20 8.64 -7.12
CA LEU A 16 8.55 8.67 -5.68
C LEU A 16 7.68 7.71 -4.86
N LYS A 17 6.39 7.64 -5.16
CA LYS A 17 5.47 6.70 -4.51
C LYS A 17 5.83 5.26 -4.84
N GLU A 18 6.10 4.94 -6.11
CA GLU A 18 6.47 3.59 -6.55
C GLU A 18 7.79 3.14 -5.93
N GLN A 19 8.81 4.01 -5.92
CA GLN A 19 10.07 3.75 -5.22
C GLN A 19 9.86 3.54 -3.72
N GLY A 20 9.01 4.36 -3.10
CA GLY A 20 8.67 4.25 -1.69
C GLY A 20 7.92 2.96 -1.33
N ILE A 21 7.09 2.43 -2.23
CA ILE A 21 6.44 1.12 -2.08
C ILE A 21 7.48 0.00 -2.26
N ALA A 22 8.31 0.11 -3.30
CA ALA A 22 9.34 -0.88 -3.61
C ALA A 22 10.33 -1.04 -2.45
N SER A 23 10.73 0.07 -1.80
CA SER A 23 11.71 0.06 -0.70
C SER A 23 11.23 -0.71 0.54
N VAL A 24 9.91 -0.80 0.77
CA VAL A 24 9.33 -1.53 1.91
C VAL A 24 8.69 -2.86 1.53
N SER A 25 8.71 -3.24 0.25
CA SER A 25 8.02 -4.42 -0.28
C SER A 25 8.48 -5.76 0.29
N ARG A 26 9.70 -5.82 0.85
CA ARG A 26 10.31 -7.00 1.50
C ARG A 26 10.36 -6.87 3.03
N HIS A 27 9.70 -5.87 3.59
CA HIS A 27 9.68 -5.68 5.04
C HIS A 27 8.84 -6.79 5.67
N ARG A 28 9.34 -7.46 6.72
CA ARG A 28 8.65 -8.59 7.38
C ARG A 28 7.19 -8.28 7.74
N TRP A 29 6.95 -7.09 8.30
CA TRP A 29 5.58 -6.64 8.60
C TRP A 29 4.65 -6.64 7.38
N VAL A 30 5.15 -6.29 6.19
CA VAL A 30 4.35 -6.33 4.95
C VAL A 30 4.03 -7.77 4.55
N ASP A 31 4.97 -8.70 4.71
CA ASP A 31 4.71 -10.12 4.43
C ASP A 31 3.69 -10.71 5.41
N ASP A 32 3.81 -10.40 6.69
CA ASP A 32 2.83 -10.80 7.71
C ASP A 32 1.44 -10.22 7.40
N ALA A 33 1.36 -8.93 7.06
CA ALA A 33 0.10 -8.27 6.71
C ALA A 33 -0.52 -8.82 5.40
N ARG A 34 0.29 -9.24 4.42
CA ARG A 34 -0.21 -9.91 3.21
C ARG A 34 -0.90 -11.23 3.54
N MET A 35 -0.34 -12.01 4.46
CA MET A 35 -0.93 -13.29 4.87
C MET A 35 -2.28 -13.08 5.57
N GLU A 36 -2.36 -12.12 6.49
CA GLU A 36 -3.62 -11.81 7.18
C GLU A 36 -4.66 -11.19 6.24
N ALA A 37 -4.25 -10.29 5.34
CA ALA A 37 -5.16 -9.70 4.35
C ALA A 37 -5.71 -10.77 3.37
N GLU A 38 -4.88 -11.71 2.93
CA GLU A 38 -5.32 -12.84 2.10
C GLU A 38 -6.31 -13.73 2.88
N ARG A 39 -6.01 -14.04 4.14
CA ARG A 39 -6.88 -14.84 5.01
C ARG A 39 -8.24 -14.17 5.23
N PHE A 40 -8.25 -12.86 5.47
CA PHE A 40 -9.46 -12.08 5.62
C PHE A 40 -10.29 -12.09 4.32
N CYS A 41 -9.65 -11.80 3.19
CA CYS A 41 -10.29 -11.78 1.87
C CYS A 41 -10.90 -13.15 1.50
N ARG A 42 -10.28 -14.27 1.90
CA ARG A 42 -10.88 -15.62 1.72
C ARG A 42 -12.20 -15.81 2.47
N GLY A 43 -12.43 -15.08 3.56
CA GLY A 43 -13.67 -15.14 4.34
C GLY A 43 -14.73 -14.13 3.89
N THR A 44 -14.32 -12.94 3.46
CA THR A 44 -15.22 -11.81 3.13
C THR A 44 -15.42 -11.58 1.63
N GLY A 45 -14.52 -12.09 0.81
CA GLY A 45 -14.46 -11.87 -0.64
C GLY A 45 -13.71 -10.60 -1.08
N PHE A 46 -13.33 -9.73 -0.14
CA PHE A 46 -12.58 -8.49 -0.43
C PHE A 46 -11.83 -8.00 0.81
N VAL A 47 -10.89 -7.07 0.61
CA VAL A 47 -10.18 -6.39 1.71
C VAL A 47 -9.88 -4.94 1.37
N THR A 48 -9.90 -4.06 2.37
CA THR A 48 -9.53 -2.64 2.26
C THR A 48 -8.32 -2.31 3.10
N SER A 49 -7.77 -1.09 2.94
CA SER A 49 -6.71 -0.62 3.84
C SER A 49 -7.17 -0.51 5.28
N ASP A 50 -8.43 -0.16 5.53
CA ASP A 50 -8.96 -0.06 6.90
C ASP A 50 -9.03 -1.43 7.56
N ASP A 51 -9.44 -2.46 6.82
CA ASP A 51 -9.45 -3.84 7.32
C ASP A 51 -8.03 -4.28 7.70
N VAL A 52 -7.01 -3.93 6.90
CA VAL A 52 -5.61 -4.22 7.23
C VAL A 52 -5.21 -3.56 8.56
N HIS A 53 -5.58 -2.30 8.77
CA HIS A 53 -5.31 -1.61 10.03
C HIS A 53 -6.00 -2.30 11.22
N PHE A 54 -7.23 -2.77 11.02
CA PHE A 54 -7.99 -3.49 12.04
C PHE A 54 -7.41 -4.88 12.35
N ILE A 55 -7.17 -5.73 11.35
CA ILE A 55 -6.68 -7.11 11.54
C ILE A 55 -5.25 -7.15 12.08
N MET A 56 -4.43 -6.15 11.73
CA MET A 56 -3.06 -6.02 12.24
C MET A 56 -3.00 -5.28 13.58
N ASP A 57 -4.14 -4.84 14.11
CA ASP A 57 -4.28 -4.08 15.37
C ASP A 57 -3.29 -2.92 15.46
N VAL A 58 -3.32 -2.03 14.46
CA VAL A 58 -2.30 -0.98 14.32
C VAL A 58 -2.86 0.33 13.76
N ASP A 59 -2.60 1.42 14.46
CA ASP A 59 -2.94 2.77 13.99
C ASP A 59 -1.96 3.25 12.90
N TYR A 60 -0.67 2.98 13.11
CA TYR A 60 0.41 3.41 12.22
C TYR A 60 1.34 2.24 11.88
N PRO A 61 1.41 1.80 10.60
CA PRO A 61 2.35 0.78 10.19
C PRO A 61 3.80 1.29 10.38
N PRO A 62 4.81 0.40 10.34
CA PRO A 62 6.22 0.79 10.49
C PRO A 62 6.68 1.87 9.48
N HIS A 63 6.01 1.96 8.34
CA HIS A 63 6.24 3.01 7.35
C HIS A 63 4.93 3.31 6.59
N PRO A 64 4.63 4.57 6.24
CA PRO A 64 3.39 4.94 5.55
C PRO A 64 3.16 4.19 4.22
N ASN A 65 4.23 3.80 3.53
CA ASN A 65 4.14 3.05 2.28
C ASN A 65 3.84 1.56 2.46
N CYS A 66 3.93 1.01 3.67
CA CYS A 66 3.75 -0.42 3.91
C CYS A 66 2.36 -0.91 3.49
N VAL A 67 1.31 -0.13 3.77
CA VAL A 67 -0.07 -0.50 3.38
C VAL A 67 -0.21 -0.56 1.86
N GLY A 68 0.36 0.41 1.14
CA GLY A 68 0.40 0.38 -0.33
C GLY A 68 1.20 -0.80 -0.87
N ALA A 69 2.25 -1.23 -0.18
CA ALA A 69 3.08 -2.36 -0.57
C ALA A 69 2.41 -3.73 -0.40
N ILE A 70 1.44 -3.86 0.51
CA ILE A 70 0.62 -5.08 0.64
C ILE A 70 -0.11 -5.33 -0.68
N PHE A 71 -0.85 -4.33 -1.16
CA PHE A 71 -1.71 -4.43 -2.35
C PHE A 71 -0.96 -4.31 -3.68
N ALA A 72 0.35 -4.05 -3.66
CA ALA A 72 1.21 -4.18 -4.84
C ALA A 72 1.58 -5.65 -5.13
N ASP A 73 1.28 -6.59 -4.23
CA ASP A 73 1.47 -8.02 -4.46
C ASP A 73 0.41 -8.57 -5.44
N LYS A 74 0.84 -9.49 -6.31
CA LYS A 74 0.00 -10.14 -7.33
C LYS A 74 -1.23 -10.87 -6.79
N ARG A 75 -1.28 -11.15 -5.49
CA ARG A 75 -2.44 -11.77 -4.82
C ARG A 75 -3.67 -10.87 -4.77
N PHE A 76 -3.47 -9.56 -4.87
CA PHE A 76 -4.55 -8.57 -4.74
C PHE A 76 -4.82 -7.91 -6.08
N MET A 77 -6.10 -7.67 -6.36
CA MET A 77 -6.53 -7.00 -7.58
C MET A 77 -7.62 -6.01 -7.23
N ALA A 78 -7.38 -4.73 -7.53
CA ALA A 78 -8.40 -3.71 -7.28
C ALA A 78 -9.69 -4.06 -8.04
N THR A 79 -10.82 -4.08 -7.35
CA THR A 79 -12.13 -4.43 -7.94
C THR A 79 -12.70 -3.31 -8.82
N GLY A 80 -12.12 -2.11 -8.71
CA GLY A 80 -12.64 -0.87 -9.29
C GLY A 80 -13.56 -0.10 -8.34
N GLU A 81 -14.03 -0.73 -7.26
CA GLU A 81 -14.84 -0.09 -6.24
C GLU A 81 -13.98 0.73 -5.27
N ARG A 82 -14.60 1.77 -4.71
CA ARG A 82 -14.04 2.56 -3.63
C ARG A 82 -15.07 2.73 -2.52
N VAL A 83 -14.60 2.69 -1.29
CA VAL A 83 -15.41 2.95 -0.10
C VAL A 83 -14.82 4.11 0.69
N ARG A 84 -15.65 4.81 1.46
CA ARG A 84 -15.17 5.85 2.37
C ARG A 84 -14.47 5.18 3.56
N SER A 85 -13.26 5.62 3.87
CA SER A 85 -12.55 5.15 5.06
C SER A 85 -13.32 5.53 6.33
N THR A 86 -13.37 4.57 7.24
CA THR A 86 -13.97 4.70 8.58
C THR A 86 -12.98 5.22 9.61
N ARG A 87 -11.70 5.27 9.26
CA ARG A 87 -10.62 5.73 10.14
C ARG A 87 -10.62 7.26 10.25
N PRO A 88 -10.58 7.84 11.47
CA PRO A 88 -10.56 9.29 11.66
C PRO A 88 -9.38 9.98 10.96
N GLU A 89 -8.20 9.35 10.96
CA GLU A 89 -6.95 9.89 10.40
C GLU A 89 -6.97 9.94 8.86
N ALA A 90 -7.84 9.16 8.23
CA ALA A 90 -7.99 9.16 6.78
C ALA A 90 -8.84 10.34 6.29
N HIS A 91 -9.42 11.16 7.18
CA HIS A 91 -10.24 12.31 6.84
C HIS A 91 -11.35 11.99 5.82
N GLY A 92 -11.96 10.81 5.93
CA GLY A 92 -13.02 10.35 5.03
C GLY A 92 -12.59 10.14 3.58
N ARG A 93 -11.29 9.98 3.32
CA ARG A 93 -10.75 9.63 2.00
C ARG A 93 -11.38 8.35 1.48
N GLU A 94 -11.59 8.31 0.17
CA GLU A 94 -12.00 7.08 -0.50
C GLU A 94 -10.80 6.13 -0.65
N ILE A 95 -10.97 4.91 -0.16
CA ILE A 95 -9.99 3.82 -0.25
C ILE A 95 -10.49 2.77 -1.24
N ARG A 96 -9.56 2.05 -1.85
CA ARG A 96 -9.89 1.00 -2.82
C ARG A 96 -10.32 -0.27 -2.10
N VAL A 97 -11.19 -1.02 -2.77
CA VAL A 97 -11.50 -2.41 -2.47
C VAL A 97 -10.59 -3.29 -3.34
N TRP A 98 -9.95 -4.28 -2.72
CA TRP A 98 -8.98 -5.20 -3.32
C TRP A 98 -9.38 -6.66 -3.17
#